data_AF-A0A848T0B1-F1
#
_entry.id   AF-A0A848T0B1-F1
#
_cell.length_a   1.000
_cell.length_b   1.000
_cell.length_c   1.000
_cell.angle_alpha   90.00
_cell.angle_beta   90.00
_cell.angle_gamma   90.00
#
_symmetry.space_group_name_H-M   'P 1'
#
loop_
_entity.id
_entity.type
_entity.pdbx_description
1 polymer ?
#
loop_
_entity_poly.entity_id
_entity_poly.type
_entity_poly.pdbx_seq_one_letter_code
_entity_poly.pdbx_strand_id
1 'polypeptide(L)'
;MIKPGLPFLVQWAMKCIYRYIILVLFFSSFSTDAQRDLRKVENNAFRTSEILEFKVHYGFVNAGEAKLEIRDELKTFGDRTCYHIIGTGRSTGAFDWFFKVRDRYETFLDTEAIIPWYFKRNIQEGGY
;
A
#
# COMPACT_ATOMS: atom_id res chain seq x y z
N MET A 1 53.44 -10.65 -51.22
CA MET A 1 52.54 -11.80 -51.03
C MET A 1 51.16 -11.26 -50.65
N ILE A 2 50.23 -11.20 -51.60
CA ILE A 2 48.91 -10.59 -51.42
C ILE A 2 48.00 -11.66 -50.82
N LYS A 3 47.52 -11.48 -49.59
CA LYS A 3 46.53 -12.40 -49.01
C LYS A 3 45.23 -12.28 -49.80
N PRO A 4 44.60 -13.38 -50.24
CA PRO A 4 43.30 -13.30 -50.92
C PRO A 4 42.28 -12.68 -49.97
N GLY A 5 41.64 -11.60 -50.42
CA GLY A 5 40.55 -10.95 -49.69
C GLY A 5 39.35 -11.89 -49.60
N LEU A 6 38.61 -11.80 -48.50
CA LEU A 6 37.37 -12.57 -48.31
C LEU A 6 36.34 -12.21 -49.41
N PRO A 7 35.53 -13.19 -49.88
CA PRO A 7 34.50 -12.95 -50.90
C PRO A 7 33.53 -11.84 -50.47
N PHE A 8 33.05 -11.05 -51.44
CA PHE A 8 32.14 -9.92 -51.20
C PHE A 8 30.90 -10.31 -50.37
N LEU A 9 30.33 -11.48 -50.64
CA LEU A 9 29.18 -12.03 -49.91
C LEU A 9 29.49 -12.24 -48.41
N VAL A 10 30.72 -12.65 -48.09
CA VAL A 10 31.16 -12.84 -46.70
C VAL A 10 31.32 -11.49 -46.00
N GLN A 11 31.88 -10.49 -46.67
CA GLN A 11 32.01 -9.14 -46.12
C GLN A 11 30.65 -8.46 -45.86
N TRP A 12 29.68 -8.68 -46.77
CA TRP A 12 28.32 -8.16 -46.62
C TRP A 12 27.58 -8.85 -45.46
N ALA A 13 27.66 -10.18 -45.37
CA ALA A 13 27.08 -10.96 -44.28
C ALA A 13 27.65 -10.52 -42.91
N MET A 14 28.97 -10.32 -42.81
CA MET A 14 29.63 -9.86 -41.59
C MET A 14 29.15 -8.48 -41.14
N LYS A 15 28.93 -7.54 -42.07
CA LYS A 15 28.38 -6.21 -41.75
C LYS A 15 26.92 -6.27 -41.27
N CYS A 16 26.10 -7.16 -41.84
CA CYS A 16 24.73 -7.38 -41.41
C CYS A 16 24.68 -7.99 -40.00
N ILE A 17 25.51 -9.00 -39.73
CA ILE A 17 25.62 -9.64 -38.41
C ILE A 17 26.10 -8.63 -37.36
N TYR A 18 27.12 -7.82 -37.69
CA TYR A 18 27.64 -6.80 -36.78
C TYR A 18 26.61 -5.72 -36.44
N ARG A 19 25.83 -5.26 -37.44
CA ARG A 19 24.71 -4.33 -37.22
C ARG A 19 23.62 -4.94 -36.33
N TYR A 20 23.30 -6.22 -36.53
CA TYR A 20 22.32 -6.92 -35.71
C TYR A 20 22.80 -7.04 -34.25
N ILE A 21 24.08 -7.40 -34.03
CA ILE A 21 24.67 -7.48 -32.69
C ILE A 21 24.64 -6.11 -32.00
N ILE A 22 25.01 -5.02 -32.69
CA ILE A 22 24.93 -3.66 -32.14
C ILE A 22 23.49 -3.31 -31.76
N LEU A 23 22.51 -3.68 -32.60
CA LEU A 23 21.11 -3.36 -32.36
C LEU A 23 20.53 -4.14 -31.17
N VAL A 24 20.95 -5.40 -30.99
CA VAL A 24 20.61 -6.22 -29.82
C VAL A 24 21.25 -5.66 -28.55
N LEU A 25 22.53 -5.27 -28.59
CA LEU A 25 23.23 -4.67 -27.44
C LEU A 25 22.66 -3.31 -27.04
N PHE A 26 22.16 -2.54 -28.02
CA PHE A 26 21.48 -1.27 -27.76
C PHE A 26 20.13 -1.48 -27.06
N PHE A 27 19.37 -2.51 -27.46
CA PHE A 27 18.07 -2.84 -26.84
C PHE A 27 18.20 -3.50 -25.46
N SER A 28 19.26 -4.25 -25.19
CA SER A 28 19.47 -4.89 -23.88
C SER A 28 19.80 -3.90 -22.74
N SER A 29 20.03 -2.62 -23.05
CA SER A 29 20.36 -1.60 -22.05
C SER A 29 19.13 -0.90 -21.44
N PHE A 30 17.91 -1.29 -21.83
CA PHE A 30 16.67 -0.72 -21.31
C PHE A 30 16.09 -1.56 -20.16
N SER A 31 16.90 -1.85 -19.14
CA SER A 31 16.39 -2.31 -17.85
C SER A 31 15.95 -1.08 -17.07
N THR A 32 14.64 -0.81 -17.04
CA THR A 32 14.06 0.15 -16.10
C THR A 32 13.75 -0.61 -14.81
N ASP A 33 14.41 -0.25 -13.70
CA ASP A 33 13.99 -0.65 -12.36
C ASP A 33 12.65 0.04 -12.06
N ALA A 34 11.56 -0.60 -12.47
CA ALA A 34 10.21 -0.08 -12.35
C ALA A 34 9.64 -0.20 -10.93
N GLN A 35 10.33 -0.86 -10.01
CA GLN A 35 9.96 -0.93 -8.60
C GLN A 35 10.74 0.12 -7.82
N ARG A 36 10.18 1.32 -7.72
CA ARG A 36 10.64 2.29 -6.73
C ARG A 36 10.31 1.74 -5.34
N ASP A 37 11.31 1.67 -4.48
CA ASP A 37 11.09 1.46 -3.04
C ASP A 37 10.08 2.50 -2.53
N LEU A 38 9.19 2.05 -1.65
CA LEU A 38 8.25 2.94 -0.98
C LEU A 38 9.01 3.93 -0.09
N ARG A 39 8.41 5.11 0.12
CA ARG A 39 8.95 6.08 1.08
C ARG A 39 9.08 5.45 2.46
N LYS A 40 10.03 5.95 3.25
CA LYS A 40 10.15 5.65 4.67
C LYS A 40 9.86 6.91 5.47
N VAL A 41 8.98 6.79 6.45
CA VAL A 41 8.53 7.87 7.33
C VAL A 41 8.75 7.40 8.76
N GLU A 42 9.51 8.18 9.52
CA GLU A 42 9.67 7.92 10.95
C GLU A 42 8.35 8.25 11.67
N ASN A 43 7.82 7.28 12.41
CA ASN A 43 6.58 7.44 13.19
C ASN A 43 6.88 7.47 14.68
N ASN A 44 6.68 8.64 15.29
CA ASN A 44 6.76 8.86 16.74
C ASN A 44 5.41 9.23 17.36
N ALA A 45 4.31 9.18 16.59
CA ALA A 45 3.01 9.68 17.00
C ALA A 45 2.15 8.63 17.71
N PHE A 46 2.37 7.34 17.40
CA PHE A 46 1.60 6.23 17.96
C PHE A 46 2.39 4.92 17.91
N ARG A 47 1.95 3.94 18.70
CA ARG A 47 2.53 2.58 18.73
C ARG A 47 1.46 1.50 18.90
N THR A 48 1.88 0.23 18.83
CA THR A 48 1.00 -0.91 19.08
C THR A 48 0.41 -0.85 20.49
N SER A 49 -0.76 -1.48 20.67
CA SER A 49 -1.52 -1.50 21.93
C SER A 49 -2.05 -0.14 22.42
N GLU A 50 -1.96 0.92 21.61
CA GLU A 50 -2.58 2.20 21.95
C GLU A 50 -4.08 2.20 21.66
N ILE A 51 -4.82 2.87 22.56
CA ILE A 51 -6.27 3.01 22.50
C ILE A 51 -6.62 4.48 22.74
N LEU A 52 -7.42 5.04 21.85
CA LEU A 52 -8.05 6.34 22.00
C LEU A 52 -9.56 6.17 22.07
N GLU A 53 -10.19 6.71 23.10
CA GLU A 53 -11.64 6.68 23.29
C GLU A 53 -12.20 8.10 23.29
N PHE A 54 -13.28 8.29 22.54
CA PHE A 54 -13.92 9.58 22.32
C PHE A 54 -15.40 9.48 22.67
N LYS A 55 -15.93 10.55 23.28
CA LYS A 55 -17.36 10.74 23.49
C LYS A 55 -17.87 11.81 22.55
N VAL A 56 -18.96 11.51 21.85
CA VAL A 56 -19.62 12.41 20.92
C VAL A 56 -20.83 13.01 21.63
N HIS A 57 -20.82 14.33 21.78
CA HIS A 57 -21.90 15.08 22.41
C HIS A 57 -22.67 15.88 21.36
N TYR A 58 -23.99 15.88 21.47
CA TYR A 58 -24.87 16.79 20.74
C TYR A 58 -25.62 17.66 21.75
N GLY A 59 -25.14 18.89 21.93
CA GLY A 59 -25.58 19.76 23.02
C GLY A 59 -25.34 19.10 24.37
N PHE A 60 -26.40 18.93 25.17
CA PHE A 60 -26.35 18.30 26.49
C PHE A 60 -26.51 16.78 26.48
N VAL A 61 -26.64 16.16 25.30
CA VAL A 61 -26.92 14.73 25.16
C VAL A 61 -25.69 13.99 24.62
N ASN A 62 -25.41 12.81 25.16
CA ASN A 62 -24.43 11.89 24.59
C ASN A 62 -25.02 11.24 23.34
N ALA A 63 -24.43 11.51 22.18
CA ALA A 63 -24.86 10.96 20.90
C ALA A 63 -24.20 9.61 20.61
N GLY A 64 -22.96 9.43 21.05
CA GLY A 64 -22.21 8.22 20.75
C GLY A 64 -20.82 8.19 21.34
N GLU A 65 -20.11 7.11 21.03
CA GLU A 65 -18.73 6.87 21.40
C GLU A 65 -17.96 6.37 20.17
N ALA A 66 -16.70 6.76 20.09
CA ALA A 66 -15.77 6.21 19.11
C ALA A 66 -14.52 5.68 19.81
N LYS A 67 -14.00 4.56 19.33
CA LYS A 67 -12.76 3.95 19.82
C LYS A 67 -11.83 3.72 18.65
N LEU A 68 -10.57 4.14 18.77
CA LEU A 68 -9.50 3.80 17.84
C LEU A 68 -8.48 2.95 18.60
N GLU A 69 -8.19 1.76 18.08
CA GLU A 69 -7.30 0.79 18.71
C GLU A 69 -6.28 0.28 17.71
N ILE A 70 -5.01 0.27 18.11
CA ILE A 70 -3.93 -0.38 17.38
C ILE A 70 -3.66 -1.72 18.05
N ARG A 71 -3.85 -2.83 17.32
CA ARG A 71 -3.59 -4.16 17.87
C ARG A 71 -2.12 -4.31 18.27
N ASP A 72 -1.89 -5.15 19.28
CA ASP A 72 -0.54 -5.44 19.77
C ASP A 72 0.31 -6.14 18.70
N GLU A 73 -0.31 -7.12 18.03
CA GLU A 73 0.34 -7.90 16.97
C GLU A 73 0.39 -7.13 15.66
N LEU A 74 1.60 -7.02 15.11
CA LEU A 74 1.79 -6.61 13.72
C LEU A 74 1.31 -7.72 12.78
N LYS A 75 0.78 -7.32 11.63
CA LYS A 75 0.30 -8.21 10.59
C LYS A 75 1.13 -8.04 9.33
N THR A 76 1.31 -9.12 8.59
CA THR A 76 2.05 -9.09 7.33
C THR A 76 1.07 -8.99 6.17
N PHE A 77 1.33 -8.07 5.26
CA PHE A 77 0.60 -7.94 3.99
C PHE A 77 1.62 -8.02 2.85
N GLY A 78 1.72 -9.18 2.21
CA GLY A 78 2.81 -9.47 1.27
C GLY A 78 4.15 -9.61 1.98
N ASP A 79 5.12 -8.77 1.62
CA ASP A 79 6.45 -8.64 2.22
C ASP A 79 6.55 -7.48 3.23
N ARG A 80 5.43 -6.79 3.51
CA ARG A 80 5.39 -5.59 4.36
C ARG A 80 4.79 -5.88 5.72
N THR A 81 5.42 -5.35 6.76
CA THR A 81 4.88 -5.34 8.12
C THR A 81 3.90 -4.17 8.29
N CYS A 82 2.75 -4.44 8.89
CA CYS A 82 1.65 -3.50 9.02
C CYS A 82 1.09 -3.47 10.44
N TYR A 83 0.68 -2.29 10.90
CA TYR A 83 -0.24 -2.13 12.02
C TYR A 83 -1.63 -2.62 11.64
N HIS A 84 -2.34 -3.31 12.53
CA HIS A 84 -3.78 -3.54 12.41
C HIS A 84 -4.52 -2.52 13.28
N ILE A 85 -5.12 -1.53 12.63
CA ILE A 85 -5.82 -0.43 13.30
C ILE A 85 -7.31 -0.63 13.11
N ILE A 86 -8.06 -0.50 14.21
CA ILE A 86 -9.51 -0.67 14.26
C ILE A 86 -10.13 0.59 14.84
N GLY A 87 -10.99 1.24 14.05
CA GLY A 87 -11.91 2.26 14.51
C GLY A 87 -13.30 1.67 14.71
N THR A 88 -13.93 1.89 15.86
CA THR A 88 -15.35 1.58 16.06
C THR A 88 -16.12 2.83 16.43
N GLY A 89 -17.36 2.90 15.96
CA GLY A 89 -18.30 3.96 16.28
C GLY A 89 -19.63 3.36 16.73
N ARG A 90 -20.19 3.88 17.81
CA ARG A 90 -21.52 3.46 18.28
C ARG A 90 -22.35 4.63 18.78
N SER A 91 -23.63 4.65 18.45
CA SER A 91 -24.56 5.56 19.11
C SER A 91 -24.86 5.09 20.54
N THR A 92 -25.24 6.04 21.41
CA THR A 92 -25.55 5.78 22.82
C THR A 92 -26.80 6.55 23.24
N GLY A 93 -27.41 6.17 24.37
CA GLY A 93 -28.54 6.88 24.95
C GLY A 93 -29.74 6.98 24.00
N ALA A 94 -30.34 8.16 23.92
CA ALA A 94 -31.50 8.41 23.06
C ALA A 94 -31.20 8.16 21.57
N PHE A 95 -29.99 8.51 21.10
CA PHE A 95 -29.59 8.30 19.70
C PHE A 95 -29.51 6.82 19.35
N ASP A 96 -29.17 5.94 20.29
CA ASP A 96 -29.17 4.50 20.03
C ASP A 96 -30.58 3.93 19.77
N TRP A 97 -31.60 4.56 20.36
CA TRP A 97 -32.99 4.10 20.25
C TRP A 97 -33.64 4.47 18.91
N PHE A 98 -33.38 5.68 18.39
CA PHE A 98 -33.96 6.12 17.10
C PHE A 98 -33.00 6.05 15.90
N PHE A 99 -31.68 5.98 16.12
CA PHE A 99 -30.68 5.85 15.05
C PHE A 99 -29.46 5.04 15.53
N LYS A 100 -29.62 3.71 15.52
CA LYS A 100 -28.60 2.77 15.95
C LYS A 100 -27.43 2.74 14.97
N VAL A 101 -26.22 2.99 15.46
CA VAL A 101 -24.96 2.94 14.70
C VAL A 101 -24.04 1.91 15.34
N ARG A 102 -23.51 0.96 14.55
CA ARG A 102 -22.56 -0.07 14.99
C ARG A 102 -21.50 -0.24 13.92
N ASP A 103 -20.64 0.75 13.83
CA ASP A 103 -19.64 0.85 12.78
C ASP A 103 -18.29 0.28 13.21
N ARG A 104 -17.63 -0.37 12.26
CA ARG A 104 -16.28 -0.91 12.40
C ARG A 104 -15.48 -0.66 11.12
N TYR A 105 -14.43 0.12 11.26
CA TYR A 105 -13.45 0.43 10.24
C TYR A 105 -12.13 -0.23 10.60
N GLU A 106 -11.49 -0.89 9.65
CA GLU A 106 -10.23 -1.59 9.88
C GLU A 106 -9.24 -1.25 8.77
N THR A 107 -7.98 -1.00 9.14
CA THR A 107 -6.90 -0.83 8.17
C THR A 107 -5.66 -1.60 8.56
N PHE A 108 -4.93 -2.04 7.54
CA PHE A 108 -3.58 -2.57 7.65
C PHE A 108 -2.64 -1.49 7.12
N LEU A 109 -1.99 -0.78 8.04
CA LEU A 109 -1.17 0.40 7.74
C LEU A 109 0.31 0.00 7.77
N ASP A 110 1.04 0.21 6.67
CA ASP A 110 2.47 -0.06 6.58
C ASP A 110 3.25 0.64 7.70
N THR A 111 4.12 -0.08 8.41
CA THR A 111 4.85 0.47 9.55
C THR A 111 5.95 1.47 9.15
N GLU A 112 6.45 1.43 7.92
CA GLU A 112 7.51 2.32 7.45
C GLU A 112 6.96 3.42 6.53
N ALA A 113 6.13 3.05 5.56
CA ALA A 113 5.62 3.98 4.55
C ALA A 113 4.42 4.80 5.05
N ILE A 114 3.76 4.34 6.11
CA ILE A 114 2.53 4.93 6.66
C ILE A 114 1.49 5.10 5.54
N ILE A 115 1.21 3.99 4.86
CA ILE A 115 0.18 3.88 3.80
C ILE A 115 -0.73 2.69 4.09
N PRO A 116 -2.03 2.78 3.82
CA PRO A 116 -2.94 1.67 4.01
C PRO A 116 -2.81 0.67 2.84
N TRP A 117 -2.52 -0.58 3.15
CA TRP A 117 -2.52 -1.68 2.18
C TRP A 117 -3.91 -2.28 1.99
N TYR A 118 -4.69 -2.29 3.06
CA TYR A 118 -6.05 -2.77 3.05
C TYR A 118 -6.92 -1.93 3.96
N PHE A 119 -8.17 -1.73 3.54
CA PHE A 119 -9.19 -1.03 4.30
C PHE A 119 -10.51 -1.77 4.19
N LYS A 120 -11.13 -2.06 5.34
CA LYS A 120 -12.43 -2.71 5.43
C LYS A 120 -13.37 -1.85 6.24
N ARG A 121 -14.61 -1.77 5.77
CA ARG A 121 -15.71 -1.07 6.42
C ARG A 121 -16.81 -2.08 6.64
N ASN A 122 -17.24 -2.23 7.89
CA ASN A 122 -18.46 -2.91 8.25
C ASN A 122 -19.33 -1.88 8.98
N ILE A 123 -20.34 -1.40 8.28
CA ILE A 123 -21.18 -0.29 8.70
C ILE A 123 -22.54 -0.88 8.99
N GLN A 124 -23.11 -0.51 10.13
CA GLN A 124 -24.45 -0.89 10.48
C GLN A 124 -25.18 0.32 11.05
N GLU A 125 -26.01 0.94 10.25
CA GLU A 125 -26.67 2.21 10.57
C GLU A 125 -28.17 2.13 10.28
N GLY A 126 -28.99 2.37 11.29
CA GLY A 126 -30.45 2.35 11.14
C GLY A 126 -31.05 0.97 10.78
N GLY A 127 -30.25 -0.10 10.88
CA GLY A 127 -30.68 -1.48 10.56
C GLY A 127 -30.19 -2.04 9.22
N TYR A 128 -29.36 -1.28 8.49
CA TYR A 128 -28.72 -1.70 7.23
C TYR A 128 -27.22 -1.77 7.37
#